data_AF-A0A7S7UC57-F1
#
_entry.id   AF-A0A7S7UC57-F1
#
_cell.length_a   1.000
_cell.length_b   1.000
_cell.length_c   1.000
_cell.angle_alpha   90.00
_cell.angle_beta   90.00
_cell.angle_gamma   90.00
#
_symmetry.space_group_name_H-M   'P 1'
#
loop_
_entity.id
_entity.type
_entity.pdbx_description
1 polymer ?
#
loop_
_entity_poly.entity_id
_entity_poly.type
_entity_poly.pdbx_seq_one_letter_code
_entity_poly.pdbx_strand_id
1 'polypeptide(L)'
;MKQQPPKHDLDQARLDFEREKWRAEESLRRDELSLKREELDRSRWINPLVIAVLAAAAAAFGNAGVTLISSDRQSQLERERSASAQKLNADQAREALRLEQTKSEAARILEVVKTNDPDKAATNLRFLIDTGLIADENTRKQIQTYLAQREPGKGVALPSAANLPAALPVATNLVACSILAPNTRDQVVRAVAAAFAAEPLGLELKRDNPLFEFGNVAHKSRIFPGSLESSTASVAIVPMKDHENAHGVIASIHAVIAKDGSSFRGLSDQENLFYRTELAKHLNSHLATSLGQDLICTAVIT
;
A
#
# COMPACT_ATOMS: atom_id res chain seq x y z
N MET A 1 -80.16 -6.63 83.11
CA MET A 1 -79.92 -5.23 82.71
C MET A 1 -78.63 -5.18 81.90
N LYS A 2 -78.70 -4.86 80.59
CA LYS A 2 -77.50 -4.67 79.76
C LYS A 2 -77.06 -3.21 79.93
N GLN A 3 -75.96 -2.98 80.65
CA GLN A 3 -75.37 -1.65 80.77
C GLN A 3 -74.87 -1.24 79.39
N GLN A 4 -75.40 -0.14 78.85
CA GLN A 4 -74.85 0.48 77.64
C GLN A 4 -73.49 1.10 78.01
N PRO A 5 -72.42 0.83 77.24
CA PRO A 5 -71.13 1.44 77.50
C PRO A 5 -71.23 2.98 77.36
N PRO A 6 -70.47 3.74 78.16
CA PRO A 6 -70.49 5.19 78.13
C PRO A 6 -70.04 5.71 76.76
N LYS A 7 -70.88 6.52 76.10
CA LYS A 7 -70.67 7.00 74.72
C LYS A 7 -69.37 7.78 74.51
N HIS A 8 -68.83 8.40 75.55
CA HIS A 8 -67.62 9.23 75.49
C HIS A 8 -66.35 8.44 75.15
N ASP A 9 -66.28 7.15 75.51
CA ASP A 9 -65.09 6.32 75.27
C ASP A 9 -64.97 5.92 73.79
N LEU A 10 -66.10 5.84 73.07
CA LEU A 10 -66.12 5.52 71.63
C LEU A 10 -65.60 6.69 70.79
N ASP A 11 -65.91 7.93 71.18
CA ASP A 11 -65.44 9.12 70.49
C ASP A 11 -63.94 9.31 70.66
N GLN A 12 -63.39 8.99 71.85
CA GLN A 12 -61.96 9.00 72.08
C GLN A 12 -61.23 7.93 71.25
N ALA A 13 -61.73 6.69 71.25
CA ALA A 13 -61.15 5.61 70.45
C ALA A 13 -61.15 5.93 68.95
N ARG A 14 -62.19 6.61 68.46
CA ARG A 14 -62.26 7.05 67.06
C ARG A 14 -61.23 8.14 66.75
N LEU A 15 -61.05 9.13 67.62
CA LEU A 15 -60.05 10.18 67.45
C LEU A 15 -58.62 9.64 67.47
N ASP A 16 -58.35 8.63 68.31
CA ASP A 16 -57.04 7.98 68.36
C ASP A 16 -56.78 7.18 67.09
N PHE A 17 -57.77 6.42 66.61
CA PHE A 17 -57.68 5.71 65.34
C PHE A 17 -57.46 6.67 64.15
N GLU A 18 -58.18 7.80 64.12
CA GLU A 18 -57.98 8.82 63.08
C GLU A 18 -56.57 9.42 63.16
N ARG A 19 -56.04 9.72 64.35
CA ARG A 19 -54.67 10.23 64.53
C ARG A 19 -53.60 9.23 64.08
N GLU A 20 -53.74 7.95 64.42
CA GLU A 20 -52.83 6.90 63.98
C GLU A 20 -52.88 6.71 62.47
N LYS A 21 -54.08 6.74 61.88
CA LYS A 21 -54.25 6.68 60.43
C LYS A 21 -53.54 7.83 59.73
N TRP A 22 -53.69 9.06 60.22
CA TRP A 22 -53.02 10.24 59.64
C TRP A 22 -51.50 10.15 59.74
N ARG A 23 -50.94 9.62 60.83
CA ARG A 23 -49.49 9.43 60.97
C ARG A 23 -48.95 8.38 60.01
N ALA A 24 -49.66 7.26 59.85
CA ALA A 24 -49.29 6.22 58.90
C ALA A 24 -49.38 6.71 57.44
N GLU A 25 -50.39 7.51 57.12
CA GLU A 25 -50.52 8.13 55.80
C GLU A 25 -49.41 9.15 55.53
N GLU A 26 -49.01 9.94 56.53
CA GLU A 26 -47.91 10.90 56.40
C GLU A 26 -46.55 10.22 56.20
N SER A 27 -46.27 9.13 56.93
CA SER A 27 -45.02 8.37 56.73
C SER A 27 -44.97 7.76 55.32
N LEU A 28 -46.08 7.18 54.85
CA LEU A 28 -46.14 6.63 53.49
C LEU A 28 -45.93 7.70 52.41
N ARG A 29 -46.50 8.90 52.57
CA ARG A 29 -46.27 10.01 51.63
C ARG A 29 -44.83 10.49 51.63
N ARG A 30 -44.16 10.52 52.80
CA ARG A 30 -42.74 10.91 52.86
C ARG A 30 -41.85 9.89 52.14
N ASP A 31 -42.11 8.61 52.32
CA ASP A 31 -41.36 7.54 51.66
C ASP A 31 -41.61 7.53 50.13
N GLU A 32 -42.84 7.79 49.70
CA GLU A 32 -43.16 7.95 48.28
C GLU A 32 -42.42 9.15 47.67
N LEU A 33 -42.36 10.28 48.39
CA LEU A 33 -41.65 11.47 47.93
C LEU A 33 -40.14 11.26 47.90
N SER A 34 -39.55 10.52 48.84
CA SER A 34 -38.12 10.19 48.77
C SER A 34 -37.81 9.27 47.60
N LEU A 35 -38.63 8.25 47.36
CA LEU A 35 -38.47 7.35 46.20
C LEU A 35 -38.61 8.11 44.88
N LYS A 36 -39.58 9.03 44.76
CA LYS A 36 -39.73 9.88 43.56
C LYS A 36 -38.54 10.81 43.34
N ARG A 37 -37.91 11.32 44.39
CA ARG A 37 -36.70 12.15 44.26
C ARG A 37 -35.53 11.33 43.74
N GLU A 38 -35.30 10.14 44.30
CA GLU A 38 -34.23 9.24 43.85
C GLU A 38 -34.45 8.75 42.40
N GLU A 39 -35.70 8.50 42.00
CA GLU A 39 -36.02 8.09 40.64
C GLU A 39 -35.88 9.22 39.63
N LEU A 40 -36.20 10.46 40.00
CA LEU A 40 -35.92 11.63 39.17
C LEU A 40 -34.43 11.89 39.01
N ASP A 41 -33.63 11.68 40.06
CA ASP A 41 -32.17 11.83 40.00
C ASP A 41 -31.53 10.75 39.12
N ARG A 42 -31.98 9.48 39.18
CA ARG A 42 -31.55 8.46 38.21
C ARG A 42 -31.98 8.78 36.78
N SER A 43 -33.22 9.28 36.61
CA SER A 43 -33.78 9.58 35.28
C SER A 43 -33.01 10.67 34.55
N ARG A 44 -32.39 11.62 35.27
CA ARG A 44 -31.58 12.69 34.68
C ARG A 44 -30.31 12.16 33.99
N TRP A 45 -29.70 11.10 34.50
CA TRP A 45 -28.48 10.51 33.93
C TRP A 45 -28.76 9.49 32.82
N ILE A 46 -29.93 8.84 32.85
CA ILE A 46 -30.33 7.84 31.86
C ILE A 46 -31.13 8.47 30.70
N ASN A 47 -31.38 9.78 30.73
CA ASN A 47 -32.06 10.46 29.65
C ASN A 47 -31.30 10.22 28.32
N PRO A 48 -31.94 9.62 27.31
CA PRO A 48 -31.28 9.25 26.05
C PRO A 48 -30.62 10.46 25.35
N LEU A 49 -31.13 11.66 25.58
CA LEU A 49 -30.54 12.90 25.07
C LEU A 49 -29.15 13.16 25.68
N VAL A 50 -28.97 12.96 26.99
CA VAL A 50 -27.68 13.15 27.68
C VAL A 50 -26.65 12.13 27.20
N ILE A 51 -27.07 10.86 27.06
CA ILE A 51 -26.22 9.79 26.52
C ILE A 51 -25.77 10.13 25.10
N ALA A 52 -26.67 10.63 24.25
CA ALA A 52 -26.33 11.03 22.88
C ALA A 52 -25.32 12.18 22.84
N VAL A 53 -25.47 13.22 23.68
CA VAL A 53 -24.52 14.34 23.75
C VAL A 53 -23.16 13.88 24.25
N LEU A 54 -23.11 13.03 25.28
CA LEU A 54 -21.85 12.45 25.78
C LEU A 54 -21.18 11.57 24.72
N ALA A 55 -21.95 10.74 24.03
CA ALA A 55 -21.43 9.91 22.94
C ALA A 55 -20.87 10.76 21.78
N ALA A 56 -21.59 11.82 21.38
CA ALA A 56 -21.13 12.75 20.36
C ALA A 56 -19.85 13.49 20.79
N ALA A 57 -19.76 13.93 22.05
CA ALA A 57 -18.56 14.56 22.59
C ALA A 57 -17.37 13.59 22.61
N ALA A 58 -17.58 12.36 23.08
CA ALA A 58 -16.55 11.32 23.09
C ALA A 58 -16.07 11.00 21.66
N ALA A 59 -16.97 10.93 20.68
CA ALA A 59 -16.61 10.73 19.28
C ALA A 59 -15.78 11.90 18.71
N ALA A 60 -16.16 13.14 19.01
CA ALA A 60 -15.42 14.32 18.57
C ALA A 60 -13.99 14.36 19.15
N PHE A 61 -13.83 14.07 20.44
CA PHE A 61 -12.51 14.00 21.08
C PHE A 61 -11.69 12.79 20.64
N GLY A 62 -12.34 11.65 20.36
CA GLY A 62 -11.68 10.45 19.84
C GLY A 62 -10.92 10.74 18.54
N ASN A 63 -11.56 11.46 17.61
CA ASN A 63 -10.92 11.85 16.36
C ASN A 63 -9.73 12.80 16.58
N ALA A 64 -9.87 13.80 17.45
CA ALA A 64 -8.78 14.71 17.79
C ALA A 64 -7.58 13.97 18.40
N GLY A 65 -7.82 13.02 19.31
CA GLY A 65 -6.78 12.21 19.93
C GLY A 65 -5.99 11.37 18.92
N VAL A 66 -6.68 10.72 17.96
CA VAL A 66 -6.02 9.93 16.91
C VAL A 66 -5.13 10.81 16.02
N THR A 67 -5.57 12.04 15.69
CA THR A 67 -4.77 12.95 14.87
C THR A 67 -3.46 13.37 15.54
N LEU A 68 -3.48 13.63 16.86
CA LEU A 68 -2.28 14.00 17.61
C LEU A 68 -1.25 12.86 17.64
N ILE A 69 -1.70 11.61 17.86
CA ILE A 69 -0.80 10.44 17.89
C ILE A 69 -0.26 10.11 16.49
N SER A 70 -1.05 10.31 15.44
CA SER A 70 -0.62 10.06 14.05
C SER A 70 0.43 11.07 13.58
N SER A 71 0.32 12.34 14.01
CA SER A 71 1.24 13.41 13.63
C SER A 71 2.69 13.11 14.01
N ASP A 72 2.93 12.61 15.22
CA ASP A 72 4.29 12.29 15.67
C ASP A 72 4.92 11.16 14.84
N ARG A 73 4.16 10.11 14.56
CA ARG A 73 4.63 8.98 13.74
C ARG A 73 4.90 9.40 12.30
N GLN A 74 4.04 10.24 11.74
CA GLN A 74 4.23 10.74 10.39
C GLN A 74 5.50 11.60 10.28
N SER A 75 5.77 12.46 11.27
CA SER A 75 6.98 13.28 11.30
C SER A 75 8.27 12.44 11.36
N GLN A 76 8.26 11.33 12.10
CA GLN A 76 9.41 10.42 12.18
C GLN A 76 9.66 9.72 10.84
N LEU A 77 8.59 9.21 10.20
CA LEU A 77 8.69 8.59 8.89
C LEU A 77 9.16 9.56 7.81
N GLU A 78 8.73 10.82 7.86
CA GLU A 78 9.19 11.86 6.93
C GLU A 78 10.68 12.16 7.13
N ARG A 79 11.16 12.22 8.38
CA ARG A 79 12.59 12.38 8.68
C ARG A 79 13.40 11.20 8.15
N GLU A 80 12.97 9.97 8.40
CA GLU A 80 13.66 8.76 7.91
C GLU A 80 13.67 8.68 6.38
N ARG A 81 12.55 9.01 5.73
CA ARG A 81 12.46 9.07 4.26
C ARG A 81 13.37 10.14 3.70
N SER A 82 13.41 11.32 4.30
CA SER A 82 14.29 12.41 3.84
C SER A 82 15.77 12.04 3.99
N ALA A 83 16.16 11.44 5.12
CA ALA A 83 17.53 10.99 5.36
C ALA A 83 17.94 9.86 4.39
N SER A 84 17.04 8.91 4.13
CA SER A 84 17.29 7.81 3.19
C SER A 84 17.38 8.32 1.74
N ALA A 85 16.50 9.24 1.34
CA ALA A 85 16.52 9.85 0.01
C ALA A 85 17.80 10.66 -0.22
N GLN A 86 18.28 11.41 0.77
CA GLN A 86 19.54 12.15 0.68
C GLN A 86 20.75 11.22 0.48
N LYS A 87 20.80 10.08 1.19
CA LYS A 87 21.87 9.09 1.03
C LYS A 87 21.87 8.50 -0.38
N LEU A 88 20.71 8.08 -0.87
CA LEU A 88 20.58 7.50 -2.21
C LEU A 88 21.03 8.49 -3.30
N ASN A 89 20.62 9.75 -3.20
CA ASN A 89 21.04 10.79 -4.14
C ASN A 89 22.55 11.05 -4.08
N ALA A 90 23.15 11.03 -2.89
CA ALA A 90 24.59 11.23 -2.72
C ALA A 90 25.41 10.07 -3.34
N ASP A 91 24.94 8.83 -3.21
CA ASP A 91 25.61 7.67 -3.80
C ASP A 91 25.47 7.65 -5.32
N GLN A 92 24.28 7.97 -5.86
CA GLN A 92 24.07 8.12 -7.30
C GLN A 92 24.98 9.21 -7.91
N ALA A 93 25.16 10.33 -7.23
CA ALA A 93 26.05 11.40 -7.70
C ALA A 93 27.52 10.94 -7.78
N ARG A 94 27.96 10.11 -6.82
CA ARG A 94 29.33 9.56 -6.81
C ARG A 94 29.54 8.56 -7.95
N GLU A 95 28.56 7.71 -8.19
CA GLU A 95 28.62 6.75 -9.29
C GLU A 95 28.59 7.44 -10.65
N ALA A 96 27.74 8.45 -10.82
CA ALA A 96 27.71 9.27 -12.04
C ALA A 96 29.07 9.91 -12.31
N LEU A 97 29.69 10.52 -11.29
CA LEU A 97 31.01 11.12 -11.40
C LEU A 97 32.09 10.08 -11.78
N ARG A 98 32.04 8.87 -11.22
CA ARG A 98 32.97 7.78 -11.61
C ARG A 98 32.77 7.38 -13.06
N LEU A 99 31.53 7.23 -13.52
CA LEU A 99 31.24 6.88 -14.91
C LEU A 99 31.69 7.97 -15.88
N GLU A 100 31.49 9.24 -15.53
CA GLU A 100 31.98 10.37 -16.33
C GLU A 100 33.51 10.38 -16.40
N GLN A 101 34.20 10.13 -15.29
CA GLN A 101 35.66 10.00 -15.27
C GLN A 101 36.12 8.88 -16.20
N THR A 102 35.57 7.67 -16.08
CA THR A 102 35.92 6.54 -16.96
C THR A 102 35.61 6.82 -18.43
N LYS A 103 34.48 7.46 -18.74
CA LYS A 103 34.14 7.88 -20.11
C LYS A 103 35.14 8.89 -20.66
N SER A 104 35.52 9.88 -19.86
CA SER A 104 36.49 10.91 -20.26
C SER A 104 37.89 10.33 -20.49
N GLU A 105 38.29 9.34 -19.68
CA GLU A 105 39.55 8.62 -19.84
C GLU A 105 39.54 7.77 -21.11
N ALA A 106 38.48 6.97 -21.32
CA ALA A 106 38.33 6.16 -22.52
C ALA A 106 38.33 7.01 -23.80
N ALA A 107 37.64 8.16 -23.79
CA ALA A 107 37.64 9.10 -24.90
C ALA A 107 39.05 9.64 -25.18
N ARG A 108 39.81 10.03 -24.15
CA ARG A 108 41.19 10.51 -24.30
C ARG A 108 42.12 9.44 -24.89
N ILE A 109 42.02 8.19 -24.41
CA ILE A 109 42.79 7.06 -24.93
C ILE A 109 42.44 6.85 -26.42
N LEU A 110 41.15 6.87 -26.75
CA LEU A 110 40.67 6.66 -28.11
C LEU A 110 41.13 7.77 -29.07
N GLU A 111 41.10 9.03 -28.65
CA GLU A 111 41.66 10.15 -29.42
C GLU A 111 43.16 9.98 -29.68
N VAL A 112 43.90 9.48 -28.71
CA VAL A 112 45.34 9.21 -28.83
C VAL A 112 45.64 8.05 -29.79
N VAL A 113 44.76 7.04 -29.85
CA VAL A 113 44.90 5.85 -30.72
C VAL A 113 44.37 6.08 -32.14
N LYS A 114 43.57 7.13 -32.38
CA LYS A 114 43.04 7.51 -33.70
C LYS A 114 44.09 7.91 -34.75
N THR A 115 45.38 7.73 -34.50
CA THR A 115 46.45 7.99 -35.48
C THR A 115 46.56 6.86 -36.50
N ASN A 116 46.81 7.20 -37.77
CA ASN A 116 47.05 6.22 -38.85
C ASN A 116 48.35 5.41 -38.71
N ASP A 117 49.19 5.74 -37.73
CA ASP A 117 50.49 5.13 -37.49
C ASP A 117 50.48 4.42 -36.11
N PRO A 118 50.66 3.09 -36.07
CA PRO A 118 50.66 2.34 -34.82
C PRO A 118 51.86 2.68 -33.92
N ASP A 119 53.02 3.07 -34.48
CA ASP A 119 54.18 3.47 -33.70
C ASP A 119 53.94 4.81 -33.00
N LYS A 120 53.32 5.76 -33.70
CA LYS A 120 52.90 7.04 -33.11
C LYS A 120 51.85 6.86 -32.02
N ALA A 121 50.85 5.99 -32.23
CA ALA A 121 49.85 5.67 -31.23
C ALA A 121 50.50 5.16 -29.94
N ALA A 122 51.50 4.29 -30.06
CA ALA A 122 52.24 3.76 -28.90
C ALA A 122 53.06 4.82 -28.16
N THR A 123 53.72 5.74 -28.87
CA THR A 123 54.39 6.88 -28.24
C THR A 123 53.40 7.75 -27.46
N ASN A 124 52.24 8.03 -28.03
CA ASN A 124 51.20 8.82 -27.37
C ASN A 124 50.60 8.08 -26.16
N LEU A 125 50.36 6.77 -26.25
CA LEU A 125 49.89 5.95 -25.12
C LEU A 125 50.92 5.93 -23.98
N ARG A 126 52.20 5.82 -24.31
CA ARG A 126 53.29 5.89 -23.34
C ARG A 126 53.31 7.26 -22.63
N PHE A 127 53.11 8.35 -23.40
CA PHE A 127 52.96 9.68 -22.82
C PHE A 127 51.78 9.79 -21.84
N LEU A 128 50.60 9.22 -22.16
CA LEU A 128 49.46 9.22 -21.24
C LEU A 128 49.75 8.49 -19.92
N ILE A 129 50.52 7.40 -19.98
CA ILE A 129 50.96 6.65 -18.80
C ILE A 129 51.97 7.46 -17.99
N ASP A 130 53.02 7.97 -18.64
CA ASP A 130 54.13 8.67 -18.00
C ASP A 130 53.67 9.98 -17.32
N THR A 131 52.66 10.64 -17.88
CA THR A 131 52.05 11.86 -17.32
C THR A 131 50.97 11.60 -16.26
N GLY A 132 50.57 10.36 -16.04
CA GLY A 132 49.49 10.02 -15.11
C GLY A 132 48.10 10.49 -15.55
N LEU A 133 47.89 10.70 -16.86
CA LEU A 133 46.59 11.09 -17.43
C LEU A 133 45.56 9.95 -17.46
N ILE A 134 45.99 8.73 -17.14
CA ILE A 134 45.16 7.52 -16.98
C ILE A 134 45.10 7.23 -15.49
N ALA A 135 43.95 7.44 -14.88
CA ALA A 135 43.78 7.33 -13.43
C ALA A 135 43.64 5.86 -13.00
N ASP A 136 42.99 5.03 -13.81
CA ASP A 136 42.81 3.61 -13.51
C ASP A 136 44.11 2.80 -13.65
N GLU A 137 44.54 2.21 -12.54
CA GLU A 137 45.77 1.43 -12.46
C GLU A 137 45.69 0.12 -13.27
N ASN A 138 44.49 -0.48 -13.37
CA ASN A 138 44.30 -1.69 -14.16
C ASN A 138 44.46 -1.41 -15.65
N THR A 139 43.80 -0.35 -16.14
CA THR A 139 43.93 0.13 -17.53
C THR A 139 45.39 0.48 -17.85
N ARG A 140 46.08 1.19 -16.95
CA ARG A 140 47.51 1.52 -17.09
C ARG A 140 48.38 0.27 -17.27
N LYS A 141 48.18 -0.75 -16.42
CA LYS A 141 48.91 -2.02 -16.51
C LYS A 141 48.63 -2.76 -17.81
N GLN A 142 47.37 -2.82 -18.24
CA GLN A 142 47.00 -3.45 -19.51
C GLN A 142 47.67 -2.77 -20.71
N ILE A 143 47.68 -1.43 -20.73
CA ILE A 143 48.36 -0.67 -21.79
C ILE A 143 49.88 -0.89 -21.72
N GLN A 144 50.49 -0.92 -20.53
CA GLN A 144 51.92 -1.25 -20.40
C GLN A 144 52.25 -2.65 -20.91
N THR A 145 51.44 -3.66 -20.57
CA THR A 145 51.60 -5.03 -21.09
C THR A 145 51.47 -5.06 -22.62
N TYR A 146 50.47 -4.36 -23.17
CA TYR A 146 50.30 -4.22 -24.61
C TYR A 146 51.53 -3.59 -25.29
N LEU A 147 52.04 -2.49 -24.73
CA LEU A 147 53.23 -1.81 -25.27
C LEU A 147 54.50 -2.67 -25.20
N ALA A 148 54.62 -3.55 -24.21
CA ALA A 148 55.77 -4.45 -24.06
C ALA A 148 55.73 -5.65 -25.03
N GLN A 149 54.53 -6.15 -25.36
CA GLN A 149 54.36 -7.33 -26.23
C GLN A 149 54.25 -6.98 -27.71
N ARG A 150 54.04 -5.70 -28.04
CA ARG A 150 53.82 -5.20 -29.39
C ARG A 150 55.10 -5.25 -30.25
N GLU A 151 54.98 -5.74 -31.49
CA GLU A 151 56.01 -5.61 -32.53
C GLU A 151 55.96 -4.21 -33.20
N PRO A 152 57.10 -3.56 -33.52
CA PRO A 152 57.14 -2.30 -34.26
C PRO A 152 56.38 -2.37 -35.60
N GLY A 153 55.65 -1.32 -35.96
CA GLY A 153 54.85 -1.28 -37.20
C GLY A 153 53.57 -2.14 -37.20
N LYS A 154 53.30 -2.94 -36.16
CA LYS A 154 52.02 -3.64 -35.97
C LYS A 154 51.25 -3.05 -34.78
N GLY A 155 49.92 -3.01 -34.87
CA GLY A 155 49.08 -2.49 -33.78
C GLY A 155 47.64 -2.23 -34.17
N VAL A 156 46.83 -1.86 -33.17
CA VAL A 156 45.44 -1.44 -33.37
C VAL A 156 45.46 -0.03 -33.96
N ALA A 157 45.38 0.06 -35.28
CA ALA A 157 45.03 1.29 -35.98
C ALA A 157 43.52 1.25 -36.22
N LEU A 158 42.79 2.19 -35.63
CA LEU A 158 41.38 2.37 -35.98
C LEU A 158 41.33 2.91 -37.41
N PRO A 159 40.44 2.40 -38.28
CA PRO A 159 40.26 2.97 -39.61
C PRO A 159 39.89 4.45 -39.43
N SER A 160 40.78 5.35 -39.84
CA SER A 160 40.50 6.78 -39.77
C SER A 160 39.28 7.06 -40.63
N ALA A 161 38.29 7.74 -40.05
CA ALA A 161 37.01 8.08 -40.69
C ALA A 161 37.20 8.86 -42.00
N ALA A 162 38.39 9.40 -42.25
CA ALA A 162 38.77 10.07 -43.51
C ALA A 162 38.71 9.17 -44.75
N ASN A 163 38.77 7.85 -44.60
CA ASN A 163 38.71 6.91 -45.74
C ASN A 163 37.37 6.17 -45.87
N LEU A 164 36.33 6.56 -45.13
CA LEU A 164 34.99 6.05 -45.47
C LEU A 164 34.58 6.70 -46.80
N PRO A 165 34.36 5.90 -47.88
CA PRO A 165 33.85 6.43 -49.13
C PRO A 165 32.54 7.16 -48.83
N ALA A 166 32.41 8.39 -49.35
CA ALA A 166 31.26 9.26 -49.16
C ALA A 166 29.97 8.43 -49.23
N ALA A 167 29.27 8.34 -48.10
CA ALA A 167 28.17 7.43 -47.91
C ALA A 167 27.12 7.63 -49.01
N LEU A 168 26.75 6.53 -49.67
CA LEU A 168 25.54 6.45 -50.49
C LEU A 168 24.34 6.91 -49.66
N PRO A 169 23.34 7.59 -50.29
CA PRO A 169 22.19 8.12 -49.60
C PRO A 169 21.42 6.99 -48.90
N VAL A 170 21.51 6.94 -47.57
CA VAL A 170 20.70 6.06 -46.74
C VAL A 170 19.27 6.58 -46.83
N ALA A 171 18.42 5.87 -47.57
CA ALA A 171 17.00 6.13 -47.64
C ALA A 171 16.40 5.97 -46.23
N THR A 172 16.11 7.09 -45.59
CA THR A 172 15.29 7.19 -44.38
C THR A 172 13.88 6.68 -44.68
N ASN A 173 13.67 5.37 -44.54
CA ASN A 173 12.34 4.82 -44.30
C ASN A 173 11.98 5.10 -42.84
N LEU A 174 11.50 6.32 -42.62
CA LEU A 174 10.73 6.73 -41.44
C LEU A 174 9.47 5.86 -41.37
N VAL A 175 9.54 4.75 -40.64
CA VAL A 175 8.34 4.13 -40.08
C VAL A 175 7.89 5.03 -38.94
N ALA A 176 7.00 5.96 -39.27
CA ALA A 176 6.25 6.74 -38.29
C ALA A 176 5.42 5.75 -37.45
N CYS A 177 5.94 5.38 -36.29
CA CYS A 177 5.14 4.74 -35.25
C CYS A 177 4.23 5.84 -34.70
N SER A 178 3.04 5.96 -35.28
CA SER A 178 2.04 6.94 -34.90
C SER A 178 1.74 6.84 -33.41
N ILE A 179 2.02 7.94 -32.72
CA ILE A 179 1.63 8.24 -31.35
C ILE A 179 0.11 8.06 -31.26
N LEU A 180 -0.33 7.07 -30.47
CA LEU A 180 -1.73 6.89 -30.09
C LEU A 180 -2.24 8.17 -29.40
N ALA A 181 -3.39 8.66 -29.87
CA ALA A 181 -4.00 9.88 -29.39
C ALA A 181 -4.30 9.84 -27.87
N PRO A 182 -4.20 10.98 -27.15
CA PRO A 182 -4.31 11.04 -25.69
C PRO A 182 -5.70 10.73 -25.10
N ASN A 183 -6.70 10.41 -25.93
CA ASN A 183 -8.09 10.18 -25.54
C ASN A 183 -8.45 8.70 -25.32
N THR A 184 -7.58 7.74 -25.66
CA THR A 184 -7.85 6.30 -25.48
C THR A 184 -7.66 5.83 -24.03
N ARG A 185 -6.80 6.50 -23.26
CA ARG A 185 -6.51 6.12 -21.85
C ARG A 185 -7.74 6.24 -20.95
N ASP A 186 -8.49 7.34 -21.09
CA ASP A 186 -9.72 7.57 -20.30
C ASP A 186 -10.86 6.61 -20.70
N GLN A 187 -10.92 6.21 -21.97
CA GLN A 187 -11.91 5.22 -22.42
C GLN A 187 -11.63 3.83 -21.84
N VAL A 188 -10.36 3.42 -21.76
CA VAL A 188 -9.98 2.14 -21.16
C VAL A 188 -10.26 2.13 -19.66
N VAL A 189 -9.92 3.22 -18.93
CA VAL A 189 -10.18 3.30 -17.49
C VAL A 189 -11.68 3.28 -17.19
N ARG A 190 -12.52 3.95 -17.97
CA ARG A 190 -13.99 3.90 -17.80
C ARG A 190 -14.58 2.53 -18.14
N ALA A 191 -14.09 1.87 -19.19
CA ALA A 191 -14.56 0.54 -19.56
C ALA A 191 -14.23 -0.50 -18.48
N VAL A 192 -13.03 -0.44 -17.90
CA VAL A 192 -12.63 -1.33 -16.79
C VAL A 192 -13.45 -1.06 -15.53
N ALA A 193 -13.65 0.22 -15.17
CA ALA A 193 -14.47 0.58 -14.01
C ALA A 193 -15.95 0.15 -14.16
N ALA A 194 -16.51 0.25 -15.37
CA ALA A 194 -17.87 -0.19 -15.65
C ALA A 194 -18.02 -1.72 -15.57
N ALA A 195 -17.01 -2.48 -16.01
CA ALA A 195 -17.00 -3.95 -15.91
C ALA A 195 -17.01 -4.43 -14.45
N PHE A 196 -16.30 -3.74 -13.55
CA PHE A 196 -16.29 -4.08 -12.12
C PHE A 196 -17.58 -3.69 -11.36
N ALA A 197 -18.35 -2.72 -11.88
CA ALA A 197 -19.58 -2.27 -11.23
C ALA A 197 -20.82 -3.13 -11.56
N ALA A 198 -20.75 -3.98 -12.58
CA ALA A 198 -21.92 -4.63 -13.16
C ALA A 198 -22.23 -6.05 -12.65
N GLU A 199 -21.36 -6.69 -11.85
CA GLU A 199 -21.60 -8.07 -11.40
C GLU A 199 -21.67 -8.21 -9.86
N PRO A 200 -22.86 -8.50 -9.29
CA PRO A 200 -22.95 -9.08 -7.97
C PRO A 200 -22.56 -10.56 -8.06
N LEU A 201 -21.39 -10.90 -7.51
CA LEU A 201 -20.95 -12.29 -7.35
C LEU A 201 -21.92 -13.05 -6.43
N GLY A 202 -22.97 -13.62 -7.01
CA GLY A 202 -23.83 -14.62 -6.39
C GLY A 202 -23.13 -15.98 -6.41
N LEU A 203 -22.14 -16.18 -5.54
CA LEU A 203 -21.54 -17.49 -5.31
C LEU A 203 -22.42 -18.29 -4.34
N GLU A 204 -23.42 -18.99 -4.87
CA GLU A 204 -24.13 -20.04 -4.14
C GLU A 204 -23.24 -21.29 -4.09
N LEU A 205 -22.62 -21.53 -2.93
CA LEU A 205 -21.76 -22.68 -2.67
C LEU A 205 -22.60 -23.96 -2.54
N LYS A 206 -22.78 -24.68 -3.64
CA LYS A 206 -23.42 -26.00 -3.67
C LYS A 206 -22.47 -27.06 -3.11
N ARG A 207 -22.63 -27.41 -1.83
CA ARG A 207 -21.92 -28.52 -1.18
C ARG A 207 -22.57 -29.84 -1.54
N ASP A 208 -22.05 -30.50 -2.57
CA ASP A 208 -22.29 -31.93 -2.80
C ASP A 208 -20.95 -32.61 -3.14
N ASN A 209 -20.27 -33.14 -2.11
CA ASN A 209 -19.39 -34.30 -2.27
C ASN A 209 -19.04 -34.93 -0.91
N PRO A 210 -19.40 -36.20 -0.67
CA PRO A 210 -19.04 -36.95 0.53
C PRO A 210 -17.80 -37.81 0.26
N LEU A 211 -16.63 -37.37 0.72
CA LEU A 211 -15.45 -38.22 0.84
C LEU A 211 -14.41 -37.50 1.69
N PHE A 212 -14.51 -37.64 3.01
CA PHE A 212 -13.40 -37.64 3.96
C PHE A 212 -13.97 -37.95 5.37
N GLU A 213 -14.02 -39.23 5.71
CA GLU A 213 -14.10 -39.67 7.10
C GLU A 213 -12.73 -39.48 7.74
N PHE A 214 -12.64 -38.62 8.76
CA PHE A 214 -11.70 -38.82 9.86
C PHE A 214 -12.26 -38.25 11.17
N GLY A 215 -12.36 -39.14 12.17
CA GLY A 215 -11.97 -38.83 13.54
C GLY A 215 -12.95 -38.03 14.40
N ASN A 216 -13.79 -38.78 15.13
CA ASN A 216 -14.46 -38.33 16.35
C ASN A 216 -13.45 -37.72 17.36
N VAL A 217 -13.52 -36.42 17.61
CA VAL A 217 -13.09 -35.82 18.88
C VAL A 217 -14.13 -34.81 19.32
N ALA A 218 -14.83 -35.14 20.40
CA ALA A 218 -15.83 -34.30 21.02
C ALA A 218 -15.19 -33.04 21.61
N HIS A 219 -15.53 -31.86 21.09
CA HIS A 219 -15.35 -30.61 21.81
C HIS A 219 -16.57 -29.68 21.67
N LYS A 220 -17.38 -29.73 22.73
CA LYS A 220 -18.22 -28.69 23.33
C LYS A 220 -18.37 -27.38 22.54
N SER A 221 -19.53 -27.24 21.91
CA SER A 221 -20.03 -26.01 21.27
C SER A 221 -20.23 -24.89 22.29
N ARG A 222 -19.74 -23.68 21.95
CA ARG A 222 -20.14 -22.42 22.59
C ARG A 222 -20.61 -21.48 21.48
N ILE A 223 -21.89 -21.15 21.54
CA ILE A 223 -22.59 -20.26 20.62
C ILE A 223 -22.22 -18.81 20.96
N PHE A 224 -21.76 -18.04 19.99
CA PHE A 224 -21.77 -16.57 20.00
C PHE A 224 -22.31 -16.08 18.65
N PRO A 225 -23.33 -15.21 18.60
CA PRO A 225 -23.73 -14.55 17.37
C PRO A 225 -22.89 -13.27 17.19
N GLY A 226 -22.10 -13.21 16.12
CA GLY A 226 -21.34 -12.03 15.71
C GLY A 226 -21.83 -11.54 14.34
N SER A 227 -22.27 -10.29 14.31
CA SER A 227 -22.71 -9.52 13.15
C SER A 227 -21.66 -9.51 12.03
N LEU A 228 -22.07 -9.83 10.79
CA LEU A 228 -21.29 -9.61 9.57
C LEU A 228 -21.29 -8.10 9.26
N GLU A 229 -20.23 -7.39 9.65
CA GLU A 229 -19.92 -6.07 9.09
C GLU A 229 -19.34 -6.26 7.68
N SER A 230 -19.98 -5.63 6.70
CA SER A 230 -19.48 -5.57 5.32
C SER A 230 -18.19 -4.75 5.27
N SER A 231 -17.05 -5.43 5.14
CA SER A 231 -15.78 -4.77 4.83
C SER A 231 -15.82 -4.26 3.39
N THR A 232 -16.01 -2.95 3.22
CA THR A 232 -15.87 -2.25 1.94
C THR A 232 -14.39 -1.96 1.73
N ALA A 233 -13.74 -2.76 0.88
CA ALA A 233 -12.38 -2.50 0.41
C ALA A 233 -12.40 -1.24 -0.48
N SER A 234 -11.89 -0.12 0.03
CA SER A 234 -11.71 1.10 -0.76
C SER A 234 -10.41 1.01 -1.56
N VAL A 235 -10.53 0.81 -2.87
CA VAL A 235 -9.40 0.87 -3.81
C VAL A 235 -9.06 2.33 -4.08
N ALA A 236 -7.95 2.82 -3.54
CA ALA A 236 -7.45 4.16 -3.82
C ALA A 236 -6.71 4.18 -5.17
N ILE A 237 -7.27 4.85 -6.17
CA ILE A 237 -6.61 5.08 -7.47
C ILE A 237 -5.74 6.34 -7.34
N VAL A 238 -4.41 6.17 -7.31
CA VAL A 238 -3.45 7.27 -7.28
C VAL A 238 -3.19 7.75 -8.72
N PRO A 239 -3.42 9.03 -9.07
CA PRO A 239 -3.07 9.54 -10.39
C PRO A 239 -1.54 9.72 -10.50
N MET A 240 -0.89 8.95 -11.37
CA MET A 240 0.52 9.17 -11.76
C MET A 240 0.60 10.06 -13.00
N LYS A 241 1.49 11.06 -12.94
CA LYS A 241 1.50 12.21 -13.85
C LYS A 241 2.40 12.06 -15.08
N ASP A 242 3.15 10.96 -15.22
CA ASP A 242 4.13 10.81 -16.31
C ASP A 242 3.86 9.58 -17.18
N HIS A 243 4.14 9.73 -18.49
CA HIS A 243 3.51 8.98 -19.59
C HIS A 243 4.34 7.80 -20.13
N GLU A 244 5.38 7.36 -19.44
CA GLU A 244 6.23 6.26 -19.87
C GLU A 244 6.16 5.11 -18.87
N ASN A 245 5.25 4.16 -19.12
CA ASN A 245 5.38 2.72 -18.82
C ASN A 245 4.00 2.06 -18.65
N ALA A 246 3.42 1.58 -19.75
CA ALA A 246 2.27 0.66 -19.69
C ALA A 246 2.64 -0.65 -18.95
N HIS A 247 3.91 -1.08 -19.01
CA HIS A 247 4.45 -2.17 -18.20
C HIS A 247 4.43 -1.88 -16.70
N GLY A 248 4.42 -0.60 -16.30
CA GLY A 248 4.34 -0.17 -14.90
C GLY A 248 2.96 -0.38 -14.28
N VAL A 249 1.89 -0.40 -15.07
CA VAL A 249 0.51 -0.58 -14.56
C VAL A 249 0.28 -2.02 -14.10
N ILE A 250 0.73 -3.01 -14.88
CA ILE A 250 0.64 -4.43 -14.52
C ILE A 250 1.57 -4.73 -13.33
N ALA A 251 2.79 -4.19 -13.34
CA ALA A 251 3.71 -4.29 -12.22
C ALA A 251 3.16 -3.62 -10.94
N SER A 252 2.43 -2.51 -11.06
CA SER A 252 1.82 -1.82 -9.92
C SER A 252 0.61 -2.55 -9.34
N ILE A 253 -0.17 -3.27 -10.15
CA ILE A 253 -1.26 -4.14 -9.65
C ILE A 253 -0.66 -5.33 -8.89
N HIS A 254 0.39 -5.97 -9.43
CA HIS A 254 1.13 -7.01 -8.71
C HIS A 254 1.81 -6.46 -7.43
N ALA A 255 2.35 -5.24 -7.47
CA ALA A 255 3.00 -4.62 -6.31
C ALA A 255 2.00 -4.20 -5.23
N VAL A 256 0.78 -3.76 -5.57
CA VAL A 256 -0.27 -3.48 -4.58
C VAL A 256 -0.70 -4.76 -3.88
N ILE A 257 -0.85 -5.87 -4.61
CA ILE A 257 -1.14 -7.18 -4.02
C ILE A 257 0.04 -7.70 -3.20
N ALA A 258 1.29 -7.41 -3.58
CA ALA A 258 2.50 -7.86 -2.88
C ALA A 258 2.86 -7.02 -1.64
N LYS A 259 2.57 -5.71 -1.64
CA LYS A 259 3.06 -4.71 -0.67
C LYS A 259 2.08 -4.45 0.47
N ASP A 260 0.78 -4.73 0.29
CA ASP A 260 -0.10 -4.98 1.42
C ASP A 260 0.26 -6.36 2.00
N GLY A 261 1.24 -6.36 2.90
CA GLY A 261 1.62 -7.50 3.74
C GLY A 261 0.54 -7.89 4.74
N SER A 262 -0.74 -7.68 4.41
CA SER A 262 -1.86 -8.26 5.11
C SER A 262 -1.92 -9.73 4.73
N SER A 263 -1.09 -10.55 5.37
CA SER A 263 -1.38 -11.98 5.49
C SER A 263 -2.83 -12.09 5.96
N PHE A 264 -3.67 -12.84 5.24
CA PHE A 264 -5.02 -13.13 5.71
C PHE A 264 -4.88 -13.75 7.11
N ARG A 265 -5.30 -13.02 8.15
CA ARG A 265 -5.09 -13.43 9.53
C ARG A 265 -5.71 -14.81 9.74
N GLY A 266 -4.88 -15.78 10.11
CA GLY A 266 -5.31 -17.15 10.40
C GLY A 266 -4.98 -18.18 9.30
N LEU A 267 -4.43 -17.76 8.15
CA LEU A 267 -3.93 -18.70 7.13
C LEU A 267 -2.43 -18.91 7.29
N SER A 268 -1.99 -20.16 7.10
CA SER A 268 -0.57 -20.49 6.98
C SER A 268 0.06 -19.83 5.76
N ASP A 269 1.39 -19.69 5.74
CA ASP A 269 2.11 -19.09 4.61
C ASP A 269 1.87 -19.83 3.29
N GLN A 270 1.67 -21.15 3.36
CA GLN A 270 1.37 -21.99 2.19
C GLN A 270 -0.03 -21.73 1.64
N GLU A 271 -1.02 -21.52 2.50
CA GLU A 271 -2.40 -21.18 2.10
C GLU A 271 -2.46 -19.78 1.50
N ASN A 272 -1.75 -18.81 2.08
CA ASN A 272 -1.64 -17.46 1.53
C ASN A 272 -1.00 -17.47 0.13
N LEU A 273 0.02 -18.30 -0.07
CA LEU A 273 0.66 -18.46 -1.38
C LEU A 273 -0.30 -19.08 -2.41
N PHE A 274 -1.03 -20.12 -2.01
CA PHE A 274 -2.04 -20.78 -2.85
C PHE A 274 -3.13 -19.81 -3.30
N TYR A 275 -3.71 -19.03 -2.37
CA TYR A 275 -4.73 -18.04 -2.68
C TYR A 275 -4.22 -16.95 -3.63
N ARG A 276 -2.99 -16.46 -3.42
CA ARG A 276 -2.37 -15.48 -4.32
C ARG A 276 -2.19 -16.02 -5.73
N THR A 277 -1.73 -17.26 -5.88
CA THR A 277 -1.57 -17.89 -7.19
C THR A 277 -2.90 -18.09 -7.91
N GLU A 278 -3.95 -18.48 -7.19
CA GLU A 278 -5.24 -18.75 -7.82
C GLU A 278 -5.99 -17.47 -8.21
N LEU A 279 -5.86 -16.42 -7.40
CA LEU A 279 -6.41 -15.10 -7.72
C LEU A 279 -5.70 -14.48 -8.94
N ALA A 280 -4.38 -14.67 -9.04
CA ALA A 280 -3.61 -14.24 -10.21
C ALA A 280 -4.05 -14.97 -11.50
N LYS A 281 -4.31 -16.29 -11.43
CA LYS A 281 -4.83 -17.06 -12.58
C LYS A 281 -6.21 -16.56 -13.02
N HIS A 282 -7.11 -16.30 -12.08
CA HIS A 282 -8.45 -15.80 -12.40
C HIS A 282 -8.45 -14.40 -12.99
N LEU A 283 -7.58 -13.51 -12.50
CA LEU A 283 -7.41 -12.18 -13.07
C LEU A 283 -6.82 -12.26 -14.49
N ASN A 284 -5.86 -13.15 -14.71
CA ASN A 284 -5.24 -13.29 -16.03
C ASN A 284 -6.21 -13.90 -17.06
N SER A 285 -7.05 -14.86 -16.66
CA SER A 285 -8.08 -15.42 -17.55
C SER A 285 -9.15 -14.39 -17.91
N HIS A 286 -9.57 -13.54 -16.97
CA HIS A 286 -10.51 -12.45 -17.24
C HIS A 286 -9.92 -11.36 -18.13
N LEU A 287 -8.65 -10.97 -17.89
CA LEU A 287 -7.95 -9.99 -18.73
C LEU A 287 -7.80 -10.50 -20.16
N ALA A 288 -7.41 -11.77 -20.35
CA ALA A 288 -7.31 -12.41 -21.65
C ALA A 288 -8.66 -12.47 -22.39
N THR A 289 -9.76 -12.63 -21.65
CA THR A 289 -11.11 -12.66 -22.24
C THR A 289 -11.62 -11.26 -22.62
N SER A 290 -11.28 -10.22 -21.84
CA SER A 290 -11.79 -8.85 -22.08
C SER A 290 -11.01 -8.06 -23.14
N LEU A 291 -9.72 -8.37 -23.36
CA LEU A 291 -8.85 -7.59 -24.25
C LEU A 291 -8.82 -8.08 -25.70
N GLY A 292 -9.51 -9.19 -26.02
CA GLY A 292 -9.50 -9.79 -27.36
C GLY A 292 -8.16 -10.46 -27.69
N GLN A 293 -8.20 -11.54 -28.46
CA GLN A 293 -7.03 -12.41 -28.74
C GLN A 293 -5.89 -11.74 -29.53
N ASP A 294 -6.01 -10.48 -29.93
CA ASP A 294 -5.03 -9.81 -30.79
C ASP A 294 -3.91 -9.08 -30.01
N LEU A 295 -3.95 -9.07 -28.68
CA LEU A 295 -2.85 -8.59 -27.82
C LEU A 295 -2.32 -9.71 -26.91
N ILE A 296 -1.83 -10.79 -27.52
CA ILE A 296 -1.02 -11.79 -26.79
C ILE A 296 0.39 -11.23 -26.60
N CYS A 297 0.59 -10.42 -25.57
CA CYS A 297 1.92 -10.24 -25.00
C CYS A 297 2.24 -11.47 -24.16
N THR A 298 3.08 -12.34 -24.70
CA THR A 298 3.67 -13.48 -23.98
C THR A 298 4.48 -12.98 -22.78
N ALA A 299 3.87 -12.93 -21.61
CA ALA A 299 4.58 -12.78 -20.34
C ALA A 299 5.02 -14.18 -19.87
N VAL A 300 6.26 -14.55 -20.18
CA VAL A 300 6.93 -15.70 -19.59
C VAL A 300 7.17 -15.38 -18.12
N ILE A 301 6.63 -16.22 -17.24
CA ILE A 301 6.86 -16.15 -15.79
C ILE A 301 8.23 -16.79 -15.52
N THR A 302 9.17 -15.99 -15.01
CA THR A 302 10.32 -16.44 -14.21
C THR A 302 10.22 -15.81 -12.84
#